data_AF-A0A0Q5H6W3-F1
#
_entry.id   AF-A0A0Q5H6W3-F1
#
_cell.length_a   1.000
_cell.length_b   1.000
_cell.length_c   1.000
_cell.angle_alpha   90.00
_cell.angle_beta   90.00
_cell.angle_gamma   90.00
#
_symmetry.space_group_name_H-M   'P 1'
#
loop_
_entity.id
_entity.type
_entity.pdbx_description
1 polymer ?
#
loop_
_entity_poly.entity_id
_entity_poly.type
_entity_poly.pdbx_seq_one_letter_code
_entity_poly.pdbx_strand_id
1 'polypeptide(L)'
;MDARSAHPAEAWALLRWLHSPQGEGQRSYVGDMLVSPGSLTANKADLAASQADFGDTFTAPFVEALRSRRAVSDPNVAQTAEVDRVLRKQIEEAWLGRMSPADALAKADAEITDLLALPQ
;
A
#
# COMPACT_ATOMS: atom_id res chain seq x y z
N MET A 1 8.64 -11.95 5.99
CA MET A 1 9.27 -12.83 6.98
C MET A 1 10.78 -12.71 6.80
N ASP A 2 11.55 -12.49 7.86
CA ASP A 2 13.00 -12.30 7.74
C ASP A 2 13.65 -13.60 7.25
N ALA A 3 14.25 -13.57 6.07
CA ALA A 3 14.92 -14.73 5.48
C ALA A 3 16.04 -15.31 6.35
N ARG A 4 16.53 -14.56 7.35
CA ARG A 4 17.59 -14.98 8.28
C ARG A 4 17.08 -15.44 9.65
N SER A 5 15.76 -15.51 9.84
CA SER A 5 15.21 -15.99 11.12
C SER A 5 15.66 -17.40 11.43
N ALA A 6 15.95 -17.67 12.70
CA ALA A 6 16.21 -19.03 13.20
C ALA A 6 14.94 -19.91 13.27
N HIS A 7 13.75 -19.32 13.16
CA HIS A 7 12.46 -20.00 13.33
C HIS A 7 11.49 -19.71 12.17
N PRO A 8 11.83 -20.10 10.92
CA PRO A 8 11.01 -19.78 9.77
C PRO A 8 9.64 -20.49 9.77
N ALA A 9 9.59 -21.74 10.24
CA ALA A 9 8.36 -22.52 10.24
C ALA A 9 7.34 -21.97 11.24
N GLU A 10 7.78 -21.64 12.45
CA GLU A 10 6.97 -21.08 13.54
C GLU A 10 6.52 -19.67 13.19
N ALA A 11 7.39 -18.84 12.60
CA ALA A 11 7.02 -17.53 12.12
C ALA A 11 5.90 -17.61 11.06
N TRP A 12 6.02 -18.56 10.12
CA TRP A 12 4.96 -18.80 9.13
C TRP A 12 3.68 -19.35 9.75
N ALA A 13 3.77 -20.25 10.73
CA ALA A 13 2.61 -20.77 11.44
C ALA A 13 1.87 -19.65 12.18
N LEU A 14 2.59 -18.76 12.85
CA LEU A 14 2.02 -17.59 13.52
C LEU A 14 1.30 -16.66 12.54
N LEU A 15 1.94 -16.31 11.41
CA LEU A 15 1.30 -15.47 10.39
C LEU A 15 0.01 -16.10 9.87
N ARG A 16 0.04 -17.40 9.54
CA ARG A 16 -1.18 -18.10 9.11
C ARG A 16 -2.27 -18.06 10.17
N TRP A 17 -1.91 -18.33 11.43
CA TRP A 17 -2.87 -18.32 12.53
C TRP A 17 -3.50 -16.93 12.71
N LEU A 18 -2.70 -15.86 12.69
CA LEU A 18 -3.16 -14.46 12.81
C LEU A 18 -4.12 -14.02 11.71
N HIS A 19 -3.94 -14.55 10.50
CA HIS A 19 -4.74 -14.22 9.31
C HIS A 19 -5.84 -15.23 8.99
N SER A 20 -6.01 -16.29 9.78
CA SER A 20 -7.10 -17.24 9.58
C SER A 20 -8.37 -16.76 10.29
N PRO A 21 -9.56 -17.01 9.75
CA PRO A 21 -10.81 -16.73 10.44
C PRO A 21 -10.84 -17.35 11.85
N GLN A 22 -11.31 -16.59 12.85
CA GLN A 22 -11.47 -17.09 14.22
C GLN A 22 -12.62 -18.11 14.34
N GLY A 23 -13.52 -18.12 13.35
CA GLY A 23 -14.65 -19.02 13.23
C GLY A 23 -15.36 -18.79 11.89
N GLU A 24 -16.39 -19.60 11.60
CA GLU A 24 -17.19 -19.42 10.40
C GLU A 24 -17.86 -18.04 10.39
N GLY A 25 -17.67 -17.30 9.30
CA GLY A 25 -18.17 -15.93 9.16
C GLY A 25 -17.49 -14.88 10.04
N GLN A 26 -16.46 -15.24 10.81
CA GLN A 26 -15.73 -14.31 11.66
C GLN A 26 -14.44 -13.83 11.00
N ARG A 27 -14.04 -12.61 11.34
CA ARG A 27 -12.73 -12.06 10.95
C ARG A 27 -11.60 -12.85 11.62
N SER A 28 -10.44 -12.83 11.00
CA SER A 28 -9.16 -13.15 11.61
C SER A 28 -8.79 -12.14 12.70
N TYR A 29 -7.78 -12.46 13.52
CA TYR A 29 -7.27 -11.51 14.53
C TYR A 29 -6.76 -10.21 13.88
N VAL A 30 -6.06 -10.33 12.75
CA VAL A 30 -5.59 -9.15 12.00
C VAL A 30 -6.76 -8.42 11.34
N GLY A 31 -7.76 -9.15 10.84
CA GLY A 31 -8.97 -8.57 10.29
C GLY A 31 -9.70 -7.72 11.32
N ASP A 32 -9.85 -8.21 12.54
CA ASP A 32 -10.47 -7.46 13.63
C ASP A 32 -9.63 -6.24 14.04
N MET A 33 -8.32 -6.40 14.19
CA MET A 33 -7.39 -5.31 14.49
C MET A 33 -7.45 -4.18 13.44
N LEU A 34 -7.66 -4.51 12.17
CA LEU A 34 -7.74 -3.52 11.09
C LEU A 34 -9.13 -2.90 10.95
N VAL A 35 -10.17 -3.73 10.87
CA VAL A 35 -11.52 -3.26 10.53
C VAL A 35 -12.17 -2.51 11.69
N SER A 36 -11.98 -2.95 12.93
CA SER A 36 -12.61 -2.32 14.11
C SER A 36 -12.24 -0.84 14.31
N PRO A 37 -11.02 -0.37 14.03
CA PRO A 37 -10.69 1.07 14.00
C PRO A 37 -10.98 1.77 12.66
N GLY A 38 -11.64 1.12 11.69
CA GLY A 38 -11.98 1.71 10.38
C GLY A 38 -10.92 1.58 9.29
N SER A 39 -9.92 0.69 9.46
CA SER A 39 -8.99 0.36 8.36
C SER A 39 -9.57 -0.74 7.46
N LEU A 40 -8.97 -0.91 6.28
CA LEU A 40 -9.33 -1.98 5.34
C LEU A 40 -8.37 -3.16 5.46
N THR A 41 -8.84 -4.33 5.06
CA THR A 41 -8.08 -5.59 4.99
C THR A 41 -8.05 -6.09 3.56
N ALA A 42 -6.94 -6.73 3.16
CA ALA A 42 -6.82 -7.41 1.87
C ALA A 42 -7.26 -8.89 1.93
N ASN A 43 -7.54 -9.42 3.13
CA ASN A 43 -7.96 -10.80 3.30
C ASN A 43 -9.42 -10.96 2.86
N LYS A 44 -9.67 -11.87 1.92
CA LYS A 44 -11.01 -12.10 1.35
C LYS A 44 -12.04 -12.59 2.38
N ALA A 45 -11.63 -13.44 3.32
CA ALA A 45 -12.53 -13.93 4.35
C ALA A 45 -12.93 -12.79 5.31
N ASP A 46 -11.96 -11.96 5.71
CA ASP A 46 -12.22 -10.80 6.56
C ASP A 46 -13.09 -9.77 5.83
N LEU A 47 -12.85 -9.54 4.54
CA LEU A 47 -13.70 -8.68 3.71
C LEU A 47 -15.14 -9.18 3.68
N ALA A 48 -15.36 -10.49 3.47
CA ALA A 48 -16.69 -11.07 3.46
C ALA A 48 -17.40 -10.92 4.81
N ALA A 49 -16.67 -11.09 5.92
CA ALA A 49 -17.17 -10.93 7.28
C ALA A 49 -17.43 -9.46 7.69
N SER A 50 -17.00 -8.48 6.89
CA SER A 50 -16.99 -7.06 7.26
C SER A 50 -17.81 -6.15 6.33
N GLN A 51 -18.67 -6.72 5.46
CA GLN A 51 -19.41 -5.91 4.48
C GLN A 51 -20.29 -4.83 5.12
N ALA A 52 -20.84 -5.10 6.32
CA ALA A 52 -21.64 -4.13 7.06
C ALA A 52 -20.83 -2.92 7.54
N ASP A 53 -19.54 -3.11 7.82
CA ASP A 53 -18.64 -2.08 8.34
C ASP A 53 -18.08 -1.14 7.26
N PHE A 54 -18.28 -1.47 5.98
CA PHE A 54 -17.69 -0.73 4.86
C PHE A 54 -18.65 0.30 4.23
N GLY A 55 -19.88 0.37 4.72
CA GLY A 55 -20.92 1.28 4.21
C GLY A 55 -21.03 2.60 4.95
N ASP A 56 -20.27 2.80 6.03
CA ASP A 56 -20.33 4.03 6.82
C ASP A 56 -19.72 5.23 6.06
N THR A 57 -20.04 6.44 6.52
CA THR A 57 -19.65 7.69 5.85
C THR A 57 -18.12 7.88 5.77
N PHE A 58 -17.36 7.29 6.69
CA PHE A 58 -15.90 7.36 6.68
C PHE A 58 -15.29 6.33 5.72
N THR A 59 -15.73 5.06 5.77
CA THR A 59 -15.09 3.98 4.99
C THR A 59 -15.52 3.92 3.53
N ALA A 60 -16.79 4.23 3.23
CA ALA A 60 -17.37 4.08 1.90
C ALA A 60 -16.58 4.79 0.78
N PRO A 61 -16.06 6.03 0.96
CA PRO A 61 -15.25 6.69 -0.07
C PRO A 61 -13.96 5.94 -0.44
N PHE A 62 -13.31 5.27 0.52
CA PHE A 62 -12.10 4.48 0.27
C PHE A 62 -12.41 3.21 -0.53
N VAL A 63 -13.49 2.52 -0.18
CA VAL A 63 -13.98 1.36 -0.94
C VAL A 63 -14.35 1.76 -2.36
N GLU A 64 -15.00 2.91 -2.53
CA GLU A 64 -15.32 3.44 -3.86
C GLU A 64 -14.06 3.83 -4.65
N ALA A 65 -13.03 4.38 -4.01
CA ALA A 65 -11.76 4.68 -4.68
C ALA A 65 -11.07 3.40 -5.21
N LEU A 66 -11.13 2.31 -4.45
CA LEU A 66 -10.64 1.00 -4.88
C LEU A 66 -11.46 0.42 -6.04
N ARG A 67 -12.79 0.48 -5.97
CA ARG A 67 -13.69 -0.04 -7.03
C ARG A 67 -13.59 0.74 -8.34
N SER A 68 -13.52 2.06 -8.25
CA SER A 68 -13.42 2.97 -9.40
C SER A 68 -12.00 3.08 -9.99
N ARG A 69 -11.03 2.31 -9.47
CA ARG A 69 -9.62 2.35 -9.88
C ARG A 69 -8.95 3.72 -9.72
N ARG A 70 -9.47 4.56 -8.83
CA ARG A 70 -8.83 5.83 -8.45
C ARG A 70 -7.67 5.59 -7.47
N ALA A 71 -7.73 4.52 -6.68
CA ALA A 71 -6.59 4.03 -5.93
C ALA A 71 -5.75 3.12 -6.83
N VAL A 72 -4.55 3.57 -7.18
CA VAL A 72 -3.59 2.83 -8.02
C VAL A 72 -2.41 2.44 -7.14
N SER A 73 -1.99 1.18 -7.21
CA SER A 73 -0.80 0.72 -6.50
C SER A 73 0.46 1.22 -7.19
N ASP A 74 1.43 1.67 -6.39
CA ASP A 74 2.75 2.02 -6.93
C ASP A 74 3.45 0.79 -7.52
N PRO A 75 4.27 0.98 -8.57
CA PRO A 75 5.12 -0.09 -9.08
C PRO A 75 6.03 -0.65 -7.99
N ASN A 76 6.10 -1.98 -7.90
CA ASN A 76 7.00 -2.68 -6.99
C ASN A 76 8.34 -2.95 -7.68
N VAL A 77 9.18 -1.93 -7.77
CA VAL A 77 10.55 -2.01 -8.31
C VAL A 77 11.57 -1.77 -7.21
N ALA A 78 12.81 -2.23 -7.38
CA ALA A 78 13.83 -2.07 -6.33
C ALA A 78 14.13 -0.59 -6.05
N GLN A 79 14.01 0.27 -7.06
CA GLN A 79 14.29 1.71 -7.02
C GLN A 79 13.12 2.56 -6.49
N THR A 80 12.01 1.97 -6.02
CA THR A 80 10.81 2.76 -5.65
C THR A 80 11.14 3.88 -4.65
N ALA A 81 11.99 3.63 -3.66
CA ALA A 81 12.38 4.64 -2.68
C ALA A 81 13.18 5.81 -3.27
N GLU A 82 14.04 5.55 -4.27
CA GLU A 82 14.78 6.56 -5.01
C GLU A 82 13.85 7.37 -5.92
N VAL A 83 12.95 6.68 -6.62
CA VAL A 83 11.92 7.30 -7.47
C VAL A 83 11.04 8.24 -6.66
N ASP A 84 10.55 7.81 -5.49
CA ASP A 84 9.74 8.65 -4.59
C ASP A 84 10.49 9.91 -4.13
N ARG A 85 11.80 9.78 -3.87
CA ARG A 85 12.64 10.91 -3.48
C ARG A 85 12.79 11.92 -4.62
N VAL A 86 12.97 11.45 -5.86
CA VAL A 86 13.02 12.31 -7.05
C VAL A 86 11.68 13.01 -7.23
N LEU A 87 10.56 12.27 -7.24
CA LEU A 87 9.22 12.83 -7.40
C LEU A 87 8.94 13.91 -6.35
N ARG A 88 9.16 13.61 -5.06
CA ARG A 88 8.96 14.57 -3.97
C ARG A 88 9.77 15.84 -4.19
N LYS A 89 11.06 15.72 -4.50
CA LYS A 89 11.94 16.87 -4.74
C LYS A 89 11.43 17.75 -5.87
N GLN A 90 11.07 17.16 -7.02
CA GLN A 90 10.64 17.98 -8.16
C GLN A 90 9.25 18.59 -7.93
N ILE A 91 8.35 17.90 -7.23
CA ILE A 91 7.07 18.47 -6.78
C ILE A 91 7.32 19.68 -5.88
N GLU A 92 8.25 19.60 -4.94
CA GLU A 92 8.61 20.70 -4.04
C GLU A 92 9.19 21.91 -4.81
N GLU A 93 10.08 21.69 -5.77
CA GLU A 93 10.64 22.77 -6.59
C GLU A 93 9.57 23.49 -7.42
N ALA A 94 8.60 22.75 -7.97
CA ALA A 94 7.44 23.33 -8.65
C ALA A 94 6.51 24.08 -7.69
N TRP A 95 6.18 23.49 -6.54
CA TRP A 95 5.31 24.10 -5.53
C TRP A 95 5.90 25.43 -5.05
N LEU A 96 7.20 25.46 -4.76
CA LEU A 96 7.90 26.66 -4.27
C LEU A 96 8.14 27.71 -5.36
N GLY A 97 7.73 27.46 -6.61
CA GLY A 97 7.90 28.38 -7.73
C GLY A 97 9.35 28.55 -8.20
N ARG A 98 10.24 27.63 -7.81
CA ARG A 98 11.66 27.62 -8.24
C ARG A 98 11.84 27.03 -9.63
N MET A 99 10.88 26.21 -10.06
CA MET A 99 10.83 25.60 -11.37
C MET A 99 9.39 25.62 -11.89
N SER A 100 9.20 25.67 -13.21
CA SER A 100 7.85 25.50 -13.77
C SER A 100 7.37 24.05 -13.57
N PRO A 101 6.05 23.78 -13.46
CA PRO A 101 5.55 22.41 -13.35
C PRO A 101 5.99 21.51 -14.52
N ALA A 102 6.08 22.06 -15.73
CA ALA A 102 6.50 21.31 -16.92
C ALA A 102 7.99 20.93 -16.83
N ASP A 103 8.86 21.86 -16.44
CA ASP A 103 10.29 21.61 -16.30
C ASP A 103 10.57 20.63 -15.15
N ALA A 104 9.85 20.75 -14.03
CA ALA A 104 9.97 19.85 -12.89
C ALA A 104 9.57 18.42 -13.25
N LEU A 105 8.49 18.27 -14.03
CA LEU A 105 8.07 16.96 -14.53
C LEU A 105 9.09 16.36 -15.51
N ALA A 106 9.58 17.13 -16.47
CA ALA A 106 10.60 16.68 -17.42
C ALA A 106 11.89 16.28 -16.71
N LYS A 107 12.27 17.02 -15.65
CA LYS A 107 13.42 16.69 -14.83
C LYS A 107 13.23 15.41 -14.00
N ALA A 108 12.04 15.21 -13.44
CA ALA A 108 11.71 13.98 -12.73
C ALA A 108 11.78 12.77 -13.67
N ASP A 109 11.21 12.88 -14.87
CA ASP A 109 11.19 11.82 -15.89
C ASP A 109 12.60 11.40 -16.30
N ALA A 110 13.49 12.36 -16.56
CA ALA A 110 14.88 12.09 -16.89
C ALA A 110 15.62 11.39 -15.73
N GLU A 111 15.53 11.92 -14.51
CA GLU A 111 16.20 11.35 -13.32
C GLU A 111 15.68 9.93 -13.00
N ILE A 112 14.38 9.69 -13.13
CA ILE A 112 13.76 8.37 -12.93
C ILE A 112 14.19 7.39 -14.03
N THR A 113 14.22 7.82 -15.28
CA THR A 113 14.69 6.98 -16.40
C THR A 113 16.12 6.50 -16.16
N ASP A 114 17.00 7.40 -15.73
CA ASP A 114 18.39 7.04 -15.40
C ASP A 114 18.47 6.05 -14.24
N LEU A 115 17.64 6.24 -13.18
CA LEU A 115 17.58 5.31 -12.04
C LEU A 115 17.12 3.91 -12.45
N LEU A 116 16.10 3.82 -13.31
CA LEU A 116 15.55 2.55 -13.76
C LEU A 116 16.49 1.80 -14.73
N ALA A 117 17.43 2.50 -15.36
CA ALA A 117 18.45 1.91 -16.22
C ALA A 117 19.63 1.29 -15.44
N LEU A 118 19.72 1.52 -14.13
CA LEU A 118 20.78 0.95 -13.31
C LEU A 118 20.65 -0.58 -13.18
N PRO A 119 21.79 -1.30 -13.16
CA PRO A 119 21.77 -2.74 -12.90
C PRO A 119 21.24 -3.03 -11.48
N GLN A 120 20.48 -4.13 -11.38
CA GLN A 120 19.84 -4.61 -10.16
C GLN A 120 20.76 -5.55 -9.37
#